data_AF-A0A846DBQ0-F1
#
_entry.id   AF-A0A846DBQ0-F1
#
_cell.length_a   1.000
_cell.length_b   1.000
_cell.length_c   1.000
_cell.angle_alpha   90.00
_cell.angle_beta   90.00
_cell.angle_gamma   90.00
#
_symmetry.space_group_name_H-M   'P 1'
#
loop_
_entity.id
_entity.type
_entity.pdbx_description
1 polymer ?
#
loop_
_entity_poly.entity_id
_entity_poly.type
_entity_poly.pdbx_seq_one_letter_code
_entity_poly.pdbx_strand_id
1 'polypeptide(L)'
;PASLLYQGLRSAQKAFQDGLCDRINLIERVMSELAGTQDIQVEYVELVDPVTLTPLEQVEEQGLLAIAVHLGTTRLIDNILLSHRKPIVAIDGPAGAGKSTVSRLVAKELGLMYLDTGAMYRAVTWRVLKAGIDLEDEPAIAELVSKCTINLTNNQPGEFGIQVWVDGEEVTQVIRSQSVTAKVSTVAALSSVRRELLKQQQRWGRQGGVVAEGRDIGTHVFPNAEVKLFLTASVQERARRRQQDLKNRGQEVSLEQLEQEIQQRDLKDSTRAVAPLRKAADAIEVQTDGMSIAEVTDYLVNIYYQQLSPDS
;
A
#
# COMPACT_ATOMS: atom_id res chain seq x y z
N PRO A 1 -0.23 28.53 1.92
CA PRO A 1 -1.46 28.27 1.12
C PRO A 1 -1.77 26.78 0.94
N ALA A 2 -0.90 25.96 0.34
CA ALA A 2 -1.11 24.50 0.25
C ALA A 2 -1.25 23.84 1.64
N SER A 3 -0.47 24.32 2.62
CA SER A 3 -0.59 23.90 4.03
C SER A 3 -1.96 24.23 4.65
N LEU A 4 -2.63 25.30 4.21
CA LEU A 4 -3.91 25.76 4.74
C LEU A 4 -5.09 24.90 4.22
N LEU A 5 -5.10 24.54 2.93
CA LEU A 5 -6.10 23.59 2.41
C LEU A 5 -6.00 22.26 3.16
N TYR A 6 -4.77 21.76 3.29
CA TYR A 6 -4.49 20.52 4.01
C TYR A 6 -4.91 20.61 5.49
N GLN A 7 -4.64 21.73 6.17
CA GLN A 7 -5.09 21.96 7.55
C GLN A 7 -6.63 21.96 7.67
N GLY A 8 -7.32 22.65 6.76
CA GLY A 8 -8.78 22.67 6.71
C GLY A 8 -9.38 21.27 6.56
N LEU A 9 -8.88 20.50 5.58
CA LEU A 9 -9.30 19.12 5.36
C LEU A 9 -8.97 18.21 6.55
N ARG A 10 -7.80 18.36 7.18
CA ARG A 10 -7.44 17.62 8.41
C ARG A 10 -8.33 17.97 9.59
N SER A 11 -8.73 19.23 9.73
CA SER A 11 -9.65 19.68 10.80
C SER A 11 -11.02 19.01 10.66
N ALA A 12 -11.56 18.94 9.43
CA ALA A 12 -12.79 18.20 9.14
C ALA A 12 -12.64 16.69 9.31
N GLN A 13 -11.51 16.11 8.90
CA GLN A 13 -11.22 14.69 9.13
C GLN A 13 -11.17 14.34 10.62
N LYS A 14 -10.56 15.18 11.47
CA LYS A 14 -10.56 14.99 12.93
C LYS A 14 -11.99 15.05 13.48
N ALA A 15 -12.78 16.05 13.09
CA ALA A 15 -14.18 16.13 13.50
C ALA A 15 -15.00 14.90 13.07
N PHE A 16 -14.74 14.37 11.87
CA PHE A 16 -15.34 13.12 11.40
C PHE A 16 -14.96 11.91 12.26
N GLN A 17 -13.69 11.81 12.65
CA GLN A 17 -13.22 10.78 13.57
C GLN A 17 -13.85 10.90 14.97
N ASP A 18 -14.17 12.13 15.39
CA ASP A 18 -14.89 12.43 16.63
C ASP A 18 -16.41 12.20 16.53
N GLY A 19 -16.91 11.75 15.37
CA GLY A 19 -18.30 11.33 15.15
C GLY A 19 -19.14 12.28 14.28
N LEU A 20 -18.56 13.35 13.75
CA LEU A 20 -19.28 14.28 12.87
C LEU A 20 -19.39 13.74 11.44
N CYS A 21 -20.57 13.30 11.01
CA CYS A 21 -20.73 12.68 9.70
C CYS A 21 -21.52 13.50 8.67
N ASP A 22 -22.18 14.58 9.07
CA ASP A 22 -23.04 15.36 8.17
C ASP A 22 -22.26 16.35 7.30
N ARG A 23 -22.74 16.52 6.08
CA ARG A 23 -22.13 17.37 5.05
C ARG A 23 -21.91 18.80 5.53
N ILE A 24 -22.93 19.40 6.15
CA ILE A 24 -22.95 20.84 6.47
C ILE A 24 -21.84 21.13 7.47
N ASN A 25 -21.81 20.43 8.60
CA ASN A 25 -20.83 20.68 9.63
C ASN A 25 -19.39 20.33 9.18
N LEU A 26 -19.22 19.29 8.36
CA LEU A 26 -17.91 18.95 7.78
C LEU A 26 -17.38 20.06 6.87
N ILE A 27 -18.24 20.61 6.01
CA ILE A 27 -17.88 21.75 5.15
C ILE A 27 -17.59 22.99 6.00
N GLU A 28 -18.44 23.30 6.99
CA GLU A 28 -18.24 24.44 7.89
C GLU A 28 -16.90 24.37 8.63
N ARG A 29 -16.46 23.16 9.01
CA ARG A 29 -15.16 22.97 9.66
C ARG A 29 -14.00 23.36 8.75
N VAL A 30 -14.06 22.98 7.46
CA VAL A 30 -13.06 23.41 6.47
C VAL A 30 -13.11 24.92 6.26
N MET A 31 -14.32 25.47 6.08
CA MET A 31 -14.51 26.90 5.80
C MET A 31 -14.03 27.79 6.94
N SER A 32 -14.20 27.35 8.19
CA SER A 32 -13.77 28.09 9.37
C SER A 32 -12.24 28.27 9.45
N GLU A 33 -11.48 27.26 9.04
CA GLU A 33 -10.01 27.32 8.97
C GLU A 33 -9.52 28.27 7.87
N LEU A 34 -10.31 28.42 6.78
CA LEU A 34 -9.96 29.27 5.64
C LEU A 34 -10.34 30.73 5.85
N ALA A 35 -11.34 31.01 6.68
CA ALA A 35 -11.92 32.34 6.89
C ALA A 35 -10.91 33.40 7.41
N GLY A 36 -9.78 32.97 7.98
CA GLY A 36 -8.74 33.86 8.51
C GLY A 36 -7.76 34.43 7.46
N THR A 37 -7.86 34.05 6.19
CA THR A 37 -6.83 34.36 5.18
C THR A 37 -7.32 35.35 4.12
N GLN A 38 -6.71 36.54 4.06
CA GLN A 38 -7.17 37.66 3.21
C GLN A 38 -7.00 37.43 1.69
N ASP A 39 -6.22 36.44 1.26
CA ASP A 39 -5.89 36.22 -0.16
C ASP A 39 -6.52 34.96 -0.78
N ILE A 40 -7.37 34.24 -0.03
CA ILE A 40 -7.98 32.98 -0.49
C ILE A 40 -9.44 33.21 -0.85
N GLN A 41 -9.81 32.90 -2.10
CA GLN A 41 -11.20 32.82 -2.54
C GLN A 41 -11.61 31.36 -2.69
N VAL A 42 -12.55 30.90 -1.88
CA VAL A 42 -13.06 29.53 -2.00
C VAL A 42 -14.00 29.44 -3.20
N GLU A 43 -13.71 28.52 -4.12
CA GLU A 43 -14.59 28.20 -5.25
C GLU A 43 -15.66 27.20 -4.81
N TYR A 44 -15.25 26.10 -4.18
CA TYR A 44 -16.16 25.15 -3.55
C TYR A 44 -15.49 24.35 -2.44
N VAL A 45 -16.31 23.83 -1.53
CA VAL A 45 -16.01 22.69 -0.66
C VAL A 45 -17.20 21.75 -0.76
N GLU A 46 -16.97 20.50 -1.12
CA GLU A 46 -18.04 19.53 -1.34
C GLU A 46 -17.71 18.17 -0.71
N LEU A 47 -18.75 17.53 -0.16
CA LEU A 47 -18.72 16.14 0.26
C LEU A 47 -19.43 15.30 -0.80
N VAL A 48 -18.70 14.35 -1.40
CA VAL A 48 -19.18 13.51 -2.49
C VAL A 48 -18.83 12.05 -2.27
N ASP A 49 -19.51 11.15 -2.98
CA ASP A 49 -19.13 9.74 -3.05
C ASP A 49 -17.77 9.61 -3.78
N PRO A 50 -16.80 8.84 -3.24
CA PRO A 50 -15.44 8.79 -3.78
C PRO A 50 -15.32 8.14 -5.16
N VAL A 51 -16.35 7.43 -5.64
CA VAL A 51 -16.32 6.70 -6.92
C VAL A 51 -17.18 7.42 -7.96
N THR A 52 -18.41 7.76 -7.58
CA THR A 52 -19.41 8.34 -8.48
C THR A 52 -19.38 9.87 -8.49
N LEU A 53 -18.70 10.49 -7.51
CA LEU A 53 -18.60 11.94 -7.31
C LEU A 53 -19.96 12.64 -7.13
N THR A 54 -21.01 11.89 -6.78
CA THR A 54 -22.32 12.47 -6.46
C THR A 54 -22.31 13.06 -5.05
N PRO A 55 -22.97 14.21 -4.80
CA PRO A 55 -23.06 14.80 -3.46
C PRO A 55 -23.62 13.81 -2.42
N LEU A 56 -23.03 13.83 -1.23
CA LEU A 56 -23.51 13.08 -0.07
C LEU A 56 -24.06 14.04 0.98
N GLU A 57 -25.21 13.72 1.58
CA GLU A 57 -25.73 14.45 2.73
C GLU A 57 -25.01 14.09 4.04
N GLN A 58 -24.50 12.86 4.13
CA GLN A 58 -23.70 12.37 5.26
C GLN A 58 -22.74 11.27 4.80
N VAL A 59 -21.69 11.03 5.59
CA VAL A 59 -20.77 9.91 5.41
C VAL A 59 -21.28 8.70 6.18
N GLU A 60 -21.78 7.68 5.47
CA GLU A 60 -22.19 6.41 6.09
C GLU A 60 -21.01 5.44 6.21
N GLU A 61 -20.33 5.15 5.10
CA GLU A 61 -19.14 4.30 5.07
C GLU A 61 -17.90 5.08 4.64
N GLN A 62 -18.00 5.79 3.51
CA GLN A 62 -16.95 6.62 2.94
C GLN A 62 -17.52 7.89 2.31
N GLY A 63 -16.74 8.97 2.34
CA GLY A 63 -17.03 10.22 1.65
C GLY A 63 -15.74 10.93 1.28
N LEU A 64 -15.68 11.54 0.10
CA LEU A 64 -14.58 12.37 -0.34
C LEU A 64 -14.92 13.83 -0.08
N LEU A 65 -14.17 14.48 0.79
CA LEU A 65 -14.28 15.91 1.02
C LEU A 65 -13.26 16.62 0.13
N ALA A 66 -13.75 17.33 -0.88
CA ALA A 66 -12.93 18.01 -1.88
C ALA A 66 -13.06 19.53 -1.75
N ILE A 67 -11.98 20.23 -2.03
CA ILE A 67 -11.90 21.69 -1.96
C ILE A 67 -11.20 22.25 -3.20
N ALA A 68 -11.70 23.38 -3.70
CA ALA A 68 -11.04 24.23 -4.68
C ALA A 68 -11.01 25.67 -4.20
N VAL A 69 -9.84 26.32 -4.28
CA VAL A 69 -9.66 27.73 -3.95
C VAL A 69 -8.81 28.44 -4.99
N HIS A 70 -8.96 29.76 -5.09
CA HIS A 70 -8.11 30.66 -5.84
C HIS A 70 -7.20 31.48 -4.90
N LEU A 71 -5.91 31.47 -5.20
CA LEU A 71 -4.90 32.36 -4.61
C LEU A 71 -4.38 33.28 -5.72
N GLY A 72 -4.93 34.49 -5.80
CA GLY A 72 -4.76 35.36 -6.97
C GLY A 72 -5.27 34.67 -8.24
N THR A 73 -4.39 34.46 -9.23
CA THR A 73 -4.73 33.76 -10.48
C THR A 73 -4.56 32.24 -10.41
N THR A 74 -3.97 31.72 -9.34
CA THR A 74 -3.64 30.29 -9.22
C THR A 74 -4.79 29.54 -8.57
N ARG A 75 -5.30 28.50 -9.24
CA ARG A 75 -6.30 27.59 -8.70
C ARG A 75 -5.61 26.42 -8.00
N LEU A 76 -5.96 26.19 -6.74
CA LEU A 76 -5.47 25.08 -5.92
C LEU A 76 -6.64 24.16 -5.61
N ILE A 77 -6.41 22.85 -5.73
CA ILE A 77 -7.38 21.82 -5.40
C ILE A 77 -6.75 20.81 -4.45
N ASP A 78 -7.54 20.30 -3.52
CA ASP A 78 -7.14 19.24 -2.61
C ASP A 78 -8.37 18.41 -2.19
N ASN A 79 -8.15 17.24 -1.61
CA ASN A 79 -9.22 16.39 -1.10
C ASN A 79 -8.74 15.46 0.01
N ILE A 80 -9.68 14.99 0.82
CA ILE A 80 -9.43 13.95 1.82
C ILE A 80 -10.56 12.93 1.85
N LEU A 81 -10.21 11.66 2.01
CA LEU A 81 -11.18 10.59 2.22
C LEU A 81 -11.55 10.52 3.70
N LEU A 82 -12.85 10.57 3.97
CA LEU A 82 -13.47 10.31 5.26
C LEU A 82 -14.01 8.88 5.25
N SER A 83 -13.65 8.06 6.23
CA SER A 83 -14.16 6.68 6.30
C SER A 83 -14.15 6.11 7.72
N HIS A 84 -15.22 5.42 8.11
CA HIS A 84 -15.30 4.68 9.38
C HIS A 84 -14.69 3.29 9.23
N ARG A 85 -13.37 3.25 9.01
CA ARG A 85 -12.61 2.00 8.92
C ARG A 85 -11.42 2.04 9.86
N LYS A 86 -10.95 0.87 10.29
CA LYS A 86 -9.69 0.79 11.02
C LYS A 86 -8.53 1.28 10.13
N PRO A 87 -7.46 1.85 10.68
CA PRO A 87 -6.36 2.36 9.86
C PRO A 87 -5.73 1.31 8.95
N ILE A 88 -5.25 1.75 7.79
CA ILE A 88 -4.37 1.00 6.90
C ILE A 88 -2.94 1.52 7.06
N VAL A 89 -2.02 0.59 7.24
CA VAL A 89 -0.58 0.83 7.20
C VAL A 89 -0.04 0.32 5.87
N ALA A 90 0.37 1.23 4.99
CA ALA A 90 1.02 0.91 3.73
C ALA A 90 2.54 0.83 3.93
N ILE A 91 3.14 -0.31 3.61
CA ILE A 91 4.59 -0.55 3.73
C ILE A 91 5.16 -0.88 2.35
N ASP A 92 5.81 0.11 1.74
CA ASP A 92 6.46 0.01 0.44
C ASP A 92 7.98 -0.04 0.54
N GLY A 93 8.65 -0.44 -0.54
CA GLY A 93 10.10 -0.42 -0.65
C GLY A 93 10.67 -1.54 -1.51
N PRO A 94 11.98 -1.49 -1.83
CA PRO A 94 12.60 -2.43 -2.76
C PRO A 94 12.67 -3.86 -2.23
N ALA A 95 13.00 -4.81 -3.10
CA ALA A 95 13.14 -6.22 -2.70
C ALA A 95 14.30 -6.41 -1.72
N GLY A 96 14.11 -7.22 -0.67
CA GLY A 96 15.16 -7.49 0.32
C GLY A 96 15.29 -6.47 1.45
N ALA A 97 14.50 -5.39 1.47
CA ALA A 97 14.50 -4.39 2.54
C ALA A 97 13.87 -4.86 3.88
N GLY A 98 13.69 -6.17 4.10
CA GLY A 98 13.12 -6.72 5.34
C GLY A 98 11.59 -6.60 5.50
N LYS A 99 10.91 -6.00 4.52
CA LYS A 99 9.48 -5.65 4.57
C LYS A 99 8.54 -6.78 5.02
N SER A 100 8.62 -7.98 4.43
CA SER A 100 7.67 -9.05 4.76
C SER A 100 7.76 -9.55 6.20
N THR A 101 8.96 -9.55 6.78
CA THR A 101 9.15 -9.95 8.17
C THR A 101 8.64 -8.86 9.09
N VAL A 102 9.06 -7.60 8.86
CA VAL A 102 8.67 -6.45 9.67
C VAL A 102 7.16 -6.20 9.60
N SER A 103 6.57 -6.16 8.41
CA SER A 103 5.13 -5.89 8.21
C SER A 103 4.25 -6.90 8.94
N ARG A 104 4.67 -8.17 8.98
CA ARG A 104 3.95 -9.21 9.71
C ARG A 104 4.02 -9.01 11.22
N LEU A 105 5.17 -8.58 11.75
CA LEU A 105 5.33 -8.30 13.17
C LEU A 105 4.53 -7.04 13.56
N VAL A 106 4.60 -5.98 12.76
CA VAL A 106 3.78 -4.77 12.94
C VAL A 106 2.29 -5.11 12.93
N ALA A 107 1.83 -5.92 11.98
CA ALA A 107 0.43 -6.37 11.94
C ALA A 107 0.03 -7.12 13.21
N LYS A 108 0.89 -8.00 13.70
CA LYS A 108 0.67 -8.76 14.93
C LYS A 108 0.57 -7.83 16.15
N GLU A 109 1.52 -6.91 16.31
CA GLU A 109 1.58 -6.01 17.47
C GLU A 109 0.41 -5.03 17.50
N LEU A 110 -0.03 -4.55 16.34
CA LEU A 110 -1.17 -3.65 16.21
C LEU A 110 -2.54 -4.37 16.18
N GLY A 111 -2.55 -5.71 16.17
CA GLY A 111 -3.78 -6.49 16.02
C GLY A 111 -4.50 -6.27 14.69
N LEU A 112 -3.74 -5.98 13.63
CA LEU A 112 -4.22 -5.73 12.27
C LEU A 112 -4.01 -6.94 11.36
N MET A 113 -4.77 -7.02 10.27
CA MET A 113 -4.60 -8.04 9.25
C MET A 113 -3.31 -7.77 8.45
N TYR A 114 -2.48 -8.78 8.23
CA TYR A 114 -1.34 -8.68 7.31
C TYR A 114 -1.78 -9.00 5.88
N LEU A 115 -1.44 -8.14 4.92
CA LEU A 115 -1.71 -8.32 3.49
C LEU A 115 -0.39 -8.33 2.69
N ASP A 116 0.02 -9.53 2.25
CA ASP A 116 1.19 -9.72 1.38
C ASP A 116 0.76 -9.63 -0.10
N THR A 117 0.82 -8.41 -0.66
CA THR A 117 0.47 -8.24 -2.09
C THR A 117 1.47 -8.92 -3.02
N GLY A 118 2.72 -9.07 -2.58
CA GLY A 118 3.76 -9.78 -3.33
C GLY A 118 3.42 -11.26 -3.54
N ALA A 119 2.81 -11.90 -2.54
CA ALA A 119 2.29 -13.26 -2.65
C ALA A 119 1.18 -13.37 -3.71
N MET A 120 0.31 -12.37 -3.86
CA MET A 120 -0.74 -12.36 -4.88
C MET A 120 -0.16 -12.33 -6.30
N TYR A 121 0.84 -11.47 -6.56
CA TYR A 121 1.52 -11.43 -7.87
C TYR A 121 2.25 -12.75 -8.16
N ARG A 122 2.84 -13.39 -7.15
CA ARG A 122 3.48 -14.71 -7.30
C ARG A 122 2.46 -15.81 -7.54
N ALA A 123 1.30 -15.74 -6.92
CA ALA A 123 0.19 -16.67 -7.11
C ALA A 123 -0.33 -16.62 -8.56
N VAL A 124 -0.54 -15.41 -9.10
CA VAL A 124 -0.86 -15.23 -10.52
C VAL A 124 0.25 -15.77 -11.42
N THR A 125 1.50 -15.43 -11.12
CA THR A 125 2.66 -15.90 -11.91
C THR A 125 2.71 -17.43 -11.93
N TRP A 126 2.55 -18.08 -10.78
CA TRP A 126 2.47 -19.53 -10.68
C TRP A 126 1.30 -20.09 -11.51
N ARG A 127 0.14 -19.45 -11.47
CA ARG A 127 -1.06 -19.90 -12.20
C ARG A 127 -0.87 -19.83 -13.72
N VAL A 128 -0.22 -18.77 -14.22
CA VAL A 128 0.19 -18.60 -15.62
C VAL A 128 1.16 -19.71 -16.03
N LEU A 129 2.18 -19.97 -15.21
CA LEU A 129 3.16 -21.03 -15.48
C LEU A 129 2.54 -22.42 -15.47
N LYS A 130 1.64 -22.70 -14.53
CA LYS A 130 0.92 -23.96 -14.45
C LYS A 130 0.01 -24.19 -15.66
N ALA A 131 -0.53 -23.13 -16.23
CA ALA A 131 -1.34 -23.18 -17.45
C ALA A 131 -0.50 -23.33 -18.74
N GLY A 132 0.83 -23.19 -18.67
CA GLY A 132 1.70 -23.23 -19.85
C GLY A 132 1.52 -22.03 -20.79
N ILE A 133 0.98 -20.92 -20.30
CA ILE A 133 0.76 -19.71 -21.10
C ILE A 133 2.08 -18.97 -21.28
N ASP A 134 2.35 -18.52 -22.51
CA ASP A 134 3.50 -17.68 -22.82
C ASP A 134 3.38 -16.32 -22.09
N LEU A 135 4.47 -15.83 -21.52
CA LEU A 135 4.48 -14.54 -20.83
C LEU A 135 4.25 -13.35 -21.77
N GLU A 136 4.45 -13.55 -23.08
CA GLU A 136 4.19 -12.56 -24.11
C GLU A 136 2.72 -12.54 -24.57
N ASP A 137 1.93 -13.57 -24.24
CA ASP A 137 0.50 -13.63 -24.55
C ASP A 137 -0.32 -12.89 -23.49
N GLU A 138 -0.21 -11.55 -23.49
CA GLU A 138 -0.94 -10.70 -22.55
C GLU A 138 -2.48 -10.92 -22.57
N PRO A 139 -3.14 -11.14 -23.73
CA PRO A 139 -4.56 -11.47 -23.76
C PRO A 139 -4.90 -12.76 -23.01
N ALA A 140 -4.16 -13.86 -23.22
CA ALA A 140 -4.39 -15.12 -22.52
C ALA A 140 -4.15 -14.99 -21.01
N ILE A 141 -3.11 -14.25 -20.60
CA ILE A 141 -2.85 -13.95 -19.19
C ILE A 141 -4.00 -13.15 -18.58
N ALA A 142 -4.50 -12.13 -19.28
CA ALA A 142 -5.59 -11.29 -18.79
C ALA A 142 -6.87 -12.11 -18.56
N GLU A 143 -7.22 -12.98 -19.51
CA GLU A 143 -8.39 -13.86 -19.39
C GLU A 143 -8.24 -14.80 -18.19
N LEU A 144 -7.07 -15.45 -18.04
CA LEU A 144 -6.79 -16.35 -16.93
C LEU A 144 -6.93 -15.61 -15.58
N VAL A 145 -6.33 -14.43 -15.46
CA VAL A 145 -6.32 -13.65 -14.21
C VAL A 145 -7.70 -13.15 -13.84
N SER A 146 -8.54 -12.76 -14.80
CA SER A 146 -9.93 -12.35 -14.52
C SER A 146 -10.81 -13.45 -13.92
N LYS A 147 -10.43 -14.72 -14.12
CA LYS A 147 -11.15 -15.89 -13.58
C LYS A 147 -10.49 -16.47 -12.33
N CYS A 148 -9.30 -15.97 -11.97
CA CYS A 148 -8.49 -16.46 -10.87
C CYS A 148 -8.98 -15.90 -9.53
N THR A 149 -9.30 -16.79 -8.59
CA THR A 149 -9.63 -16.39 -7.22
C THR A 149 -8.43 -16.62 -6.30
N ILE A 150 -7.91 -15.56 -5.69
CA ILE A 150 -6.81 -15.63 -4.73
C ILE A 150 -7.36 -15.39 -3.34
N ASN A 151 -7.22 -16.38 -2.46
CA ASN A 151 -7.57 -16.24 -1.04
C ASN A 151 -6.31 -16.25 -0.19
N LEU A 152 -6.24 -15.29 0.73
CA LEU A 152 -5.20 -15.20 1.74
C LEU A 152 -5.86 -15.55 3.08
N THR A 153 -5.47 -16.67 3.67
CA THR A 153 -5.98 -17.08 4.98
C THR A 153 -4.87 -16.96 6.01
N ASN A 154 -5.18 -16.36 7.16
CA ASN A 154 -4.28 -16.43 8.30
C ASN A 154 -4.21 -17.89 8.76
N ASN A 155 -3.03 -18.33 9.18
CA ASN A 155 -2.91 -19.62 9.84
C ASN A 155 -3.69 -19.63 11.17
N GLN A 156 -3.91 -20.82 11.72
CA GLN A 156 -4.55 -20.99 13.03
C GLN A 156 -3.83 -20.18 14.13
N PRO A 157 -4.52 -19.84 15.24
CA PRO A 157 -3.90 -19.16 16.37
C PRO A 157 -2.60 -19.87 16.80
N GLY A 158 -1.46 -19.19 16.68
CA GLY A 158 -0.14 -19.72 17.04
C GLY A 158 0.78 -20.10 15.86
N GLU A 159 0.26 -20.17 14.63
CA GLU A 159 1.08 -20.37 13.43
C GLU A 159 1.35 -19.05 12.70
N PHE A 160 2.62 -18.83 12.32
CA PHE A 160 3.06 -17.59 11.66
C PHE A 160 3.15 -17.77 10.14
N GLY A 161 2.14 -17.31 9.42
CA GLY A 161 2.14 -17.30 7.95
C GLY A 161 0.78 -16.91 7.38
N ILE A 162 0.79 -16.41 6.14
CA ILE A 162 -0.40 -16.35 5.29
C ILE A 162 -0.36 -17.60 4.41
N GLN A 163 -1.43 -18.39 4.47
CA GLN A 163 -1.72 -19.40 3.48
C GLN A 163 -2.32 -18.74 2.24
N VAL A 164 -1.75 -19.07 1.08
CA VAL A 164 -2.15 -18.54 -0.21
C VAL A 164 -2.84 -19.65 -0.98
N TRP A 165 -4.09 -19.40 -1.37
CA TRP A 165 -4.89 -20.32 -2.14
C TRP A 165 -5.23 -19.73 -3.50
N VAL A 166 -5.11 -20.51 -4.57
CA VAL A 166 -5.49 -20.14 -5.93
C VAL A 166 -6.50 -21.14 -6.44
N ASP A 167 -7.72 -20.70 -6.75
CA ASP A 167 -8.81 -21.55 -7.25
C ASP A 167 -9.06 -22.80 -6.36
N GLY A 168 -8.84 -22.67 -5.05
CA GLY A 168 -9.00 -23.75 -4.07
C GLY A 168 -7.75 -24.61 -3.83
N GLU A 169 -6.63 -24.36 -4.50
CA GLU A 169 -5.35 -25.05 -4.30
C GLU A 169 -4.41 -24.24 -3.40
N GLU A 170 -3.85 -24.87 -2.37
CA GLU A 170 -2.85 -24.29 -1.48
C GLU A 170 -1.51 -24.17 -2.22
N VAL A 171 -0.97 -22.94 -2.31
CA VAL A 171 0.22 -22.65 -3.13
C VAL A 171 1.33 -21.91 -2.38
N THR A 172 1.24 -21.75 -1.06
CA THR A 172 2.13 -20.92 -0.23
C THR A 172 3.62 -21.20 -0.46
N GLN A 173 4.01 -22.47 -0.55
CA GLN A 173 5.42 -22.82 -0.75
C GLN A 173 5.83 -22.69 -2.23
N VAL A 174 5.00 -23.18 -3.15
CA VAL A 174 5.37 -23.25 -4.58
C VAL A 174 5.52 -21.87 -5.23
N ILE A 175 4.77 -20.85 -4.77
CA ILE A 175 4.89 -19.47 -5.26
C ILE A 175 6.23 -18.80 -4.89
N ARG A 176 7.00 -19.40 -3.97
CA ARG A 176 8.32 -18.94 -3.54
C ARG A 176 9.47 -19.62 -4.28
N SER A 177 9.17 -20.53 -5.21
CA SER A 177 10.15 -21.22 -6.05
C SER A 177 10.95 -20.25 -6.93
N GLN A 178 12.12 -20.71 -7.40
CA GLN A 178 13.00 -19.93 -8.29
C GLN A 178 12.29 -19.59 -9.61
N SER A 179 11.54 -20.55 -10.18
CA SER A 179 10.81 -20.37 -11.45
C SER A 179 9.77 -19.26 -11.38
N VAL A 180 9.02 -19.17 -10.28
CA VAL A 180 8.07 -18.07 -10.03
C VAL A 180 8.82 -16.77 -9.74
N THR A 181 9.86 -16.82 -8.90
CA THR A 181 10.64 -15.63 -8.53
C THR A 181 11.30 -14.95 -9.73
N ALA A 182 11.77 -15.73 -10.70
CA ALA A 182 12.40 -15.20 -11.91
C ALA A 182 11.41 -14.48 -12.84
N LYS A 183 10.13 -14.87 -12.80
CA LYS A 183 9.11 -14.42 -13.77
C LYS A 183 8.10 -13.41 -13.20
N VAL A 184 8.02 -13.27 -11.87
CA VAL A 184 7.01 -12.42 -11.21
C VAL A 184 7.09 -10.96 -11.60
N SER A 185 8.28 -10.38 -11.78
CA SER A 185 8.40 -8.96 -12.18
C SER A 185 7.88 -8.72 -13.61
N THR A 186 8.03 -9.69 -14.52
CA THR A 186 7.48 -9.61 -15.88
C THR A 186 5.95 -9.62 -15.83
N VAL A 187 5.36 -10.60 -15.13
CA VAL A 187 3.89 -10.71 -14.99
C VAL A 187 3.31 -9.51 -14.25
N ALA A 188 3.99 -9.00 -13.21
CA ALA A 188 3.55 -7.84 -12.44
C ALA A 188 3.69 -6.49 -13.18
N ALA A 189 4.38 -6.46 -14.32
CA ALA A 189 4.45 -5.30 -15.19
C ALA A 189 3.24 -5.18 -16.13
N LEU A 190 2.48 -6.26 -16.33
CA LEU A 190 1.31 -6.29 -17.21
C LEU A 190 0.14 -5.50 -16.62
N SER A 191 -0.35 -4.50 -17.37
CA SER A 191 -1.42 -3.61 -16.93
C SER A 191 -2.73 -4.36 -16.61
N SER A 192 -3.04 -5.42 -17.37
CA SER A 192 -4.21 -6.27 -17.16
C SER A 192 -4.16 -6.98 -15.80
N VAL A 193 -3.01 -7.54 -15.43
CA VAL A 193 -2.77 -8.21 -14.16
C VAL A 193 -2.90 -7.24 -13.00
N ARG A 194 -2.26 -6.07 -13.11
CA ARG A 194 -2.30 -5.04 -12.05
C ARG A 194 -3.73 -4.56 -11.80
N ARG A 195 -4.47 -4.26 -12.87
CA ARG A 195 -5.86 -3.80 -12.79
C ARG A 195 -6.76 -4.80 -12.06
N GLU A 196 -6.58 -6.10 -12.31
CA GLU A 196 -7.42 -7.11 -11.67
C GLU A 196 -7.01 -7.34 -10.21
N LEU A 197 -5.71 -7.43 -9.92
CA LEU A 197 -5.23 -7.57 -8.55
C LEU A 197 -5.53 -6.35 -7.68
N LEU A 198 -5.55 -5.14 -8.26
CA LEU A 198 -5.92 -3.92 -7.56
C LEU A 198 -7.32 -4.02 -6.96
N LYS A 199 -8.31 -4.50 -7.72
CA LYS A 199 -9.69 -4.69 -7.23
C LYS A 199 -9.72 -5.63 -6.04
N GLN A 200 -8.98 -6.74 -6.14
CA GLN A 200 -8.91 -7.73 -5.05
C GLN A 200 -8.25 -7.11 -3.82
N GLN A 201 -7.10 -6.45 -3.96
CA GLN A 201 -6.38 -5.79 -2.87
C GLN A 201 -7.24 -4.72 -2.18
N GLN A 202 -7.90 -3.85 -2.95
CA GLN A 202 -8.77 -2.82 -2.41
C GLN A 202 -9.96 -3.38 -1.63
N ARG A 203 -10.49 -4.54 -2.06
CA ARG A 203 -11.55 -5.24 -1.31
C ARG A 203 -11.10 -5.60 0.11
N TRP A 204 -9.86 -6.05 0.30
CA TRP A 204 -9.31 -6.35 1.63
C TRP A 204 -9.16 -5.09 2.50
N GLY A 205 -8.89 -3.93 1.88
CA GLY A 205 -8.76 -2.65 2.59
C GLY A 205 -10.08 -1.92 2.86
N ARG A 206 -11.24 -2.43 2.43
CA ARG A 206 -12.53 -1.73 2.61
C ARG A 206 -12.89 -1.51 4.08
N GLN A 207 -12.77 -2.55 4.90
CA GLN A 207 -13.00 -2.47 6.35
C GLN A 207 -11.79 -1.89 7.11
N GLY A 208 -10.70 -1.65 6.39
CA GLY A 208 -9.44 -1.20 6.96
C GLY A 208 -8.84 -2.20 7.94
N GLY A 209 -7.96 -1.72 8.82
CA GLY A 209 -7.32 -2.56 9.84
C GLY A 209 -6.32 -3.52 9.25
N VAL A 210 -5.54 -3.05 8.28
CA VAL A 210 -4.66 -3.86 7.44
C VAL A 210 -3.28 -3.23 7.42
N VAL A 211 -2.25 -4.05 7.60
CA VAL A 211 -0.87 -3.73 7.23
C VAL A 211 -0.59 -4.38 5.88
N ALA A 212 -0.52 -3.56 4.83
CA ALA A 212 -0.32 -4.01 3.46
C ALA A 212 1.12 -3.76 3.01
N GLU A 213 1.79 -4.81 2.54
CA GLU A 213 3.17 -4.74 2.05
C GLU A 213 3.22 -4.83 0.52
N GLY A 214 4.04 -4.00 -0.12
CA GLY A 214 4.21 -4.05 -1.57
C GLY A 214 5.29 -3.13 -2.15
N ARG A 215 4.99 -2.56 -3.32
CA ARG A 215 5.86 -1.61 -4.06
C ARG A 215 5.17 -0.28 -4.34
N ASP A 216 3.84 -0.29 -4.36
CA ASP A 216 2.97 0.80 -4.76
C ASP A 216 1.70 0.86 -3.89
N ILE A 217 1.80 0.40 -2.64
CA ILE A 217 0.68 0.36 -1.71
C ILE A 217 0.21 1.78 -1.39
N GLY A 218 1.10 2.64 -0.91
CA GLY A 218 0.78 4.01 -0.51
C GLY A 218 0.61 4.99 -1.68
N THR A 219 1.00 4.58 -2.90
CA THR A 219 0.88 5.42 -4.11
C THR A 219 -0.27 5.03 -5.02
N HIS A 220 -0.68 3.77 -5.04
CA HIS A 220 -1.65 3.26 -6.02
C HIS A 220 -2.75 2.39 -5.41
N VAL A 221 -2.40 1.44 -4.53
CA VAL A 221 -3.40 0.50 -3.96
C VAL A 221 -4.28 1.19 -2.91
N PHE A 222 -3.64 1.82 -1.93
CA PHE A 222 -4.23 2.57 -0.83
C PHE A 222 -3.61 3.98 -0.76
N PRO A 223 -3.86 4.85 -1.75
CA PRO A 223 -3.37 6.22 -1.75
C PRO A 223 -3.89 7.05 -0.57
N ASN A 224 -4.95 6.58 0.10
CA ASN A 224 -5.53 7.20 1.28
C ASN A 224 -5.23 6.41 2.57
N ALA A 225 -4.20 5.56 2.58
CA ALA A 225 -3.74 4.91 3.81
C ALA A 225 -3.31 5.97 4.84
N GLU A 226 -3.73 5.76 6.10
CA GLU A 226 -3.52 6.70 7.20
C GLU A 226 -2.05 6.75 7.61
N VAL A 227 -1.34 5.61 7.47
CA VAL A 227 0.10 5.51 7.72
C VAL A 227 0.79 4.95 6.48
N LYS A 228 1.75 5.70 5.93
CA LYS A 228 2.54 5.28 4.76
C LYS A 228 4.02 5.27 5.11
N LEU A 229 4.64 4.13 4.89
CA LEU A 229 6.03 3.85 5.24
C LEU A 229 6.76 3.36 4.00
N PHE A 230 7.96 3.88 3.77
CA PHE A 230 8.83 3.44 2.69
C PHE A 230 10.14 2.93 3.27
N LEU A 231 10.25 1.62 3.38
CA LEU A 231 11.43 0.94 3.93
C LEU A 231 12.51 0.86 2.86
N THR A 232 13.70 1.32 3.19
CA THR A 232 14.87 1.23 2.31
C THR A 232 16.05 0.56 3.03
N ALA A 233 17.01 0.12 2.23
CA ALA A 233 18.29 -0.44 2.66
C ALA A 233 19.28 -0.40 1.50
N SER A 234 20.57 -0.29 1.79
CA SER A 234 21.63 -0.41 0.79
C SER A 234 21.51 -1.72 0.00
N VAL A 235 21.95 -1.71 -1.27
CA VAL A 235 21.96 -2.94 -2.10
C VAL A 235 22.79 -4.03 -1.43
N GLN A 236 23.92 -3.65 -0.85
CA GLN A 236 24.86 -4.52 -0.16
C GLN A 236 24.20 -5.21 1.04
N GLU A 237 23.49 -4.46 1.89
CA GLU A 237 22.79 -5.02 3.04
C GLU A 237 21.66 -5.95 2.60
N ARG A 238 20.91 -5.59 1.57
CA ARG A 238 19.85 -6.44 1.01
C ARG A 238 20.40 -7.73 0.40
N ALA A 239 21.52 -7.66 -0.30
CA ALA A 239 22.22 -8.82 -0.83
C ALA A 239 22.75 -9.72 0.28
N ARG A 240 23.33 -9.16 1.35
CA ARG A 240 23.80 -9.89 2.53
C ARG A 240 22.66 -10.64 3.22
N ARG A 241 21.53 -9.96 3.48
CA ARG A 241 20.32 -10.58 4.07
C ARG A 241 19.82 -11.73 3.21
N ARG A 242 19.73 -11.51 1.89
CA ARG A 242 19.30 -12.53 0.93
C ARG A 242 20.25 -13.72 0.87
N GLN A 243 21.56 -13.50 0.94
CA GLN A 243 22.55 -14.55 0.96
C GLN A 243 22.39 -15.43 2.20
N GLN A 244 22.18 -14.82 3.37
CA GLN A 244 21.95 -15.56 4.61
C GLN A 244 20.67 -16.41 4.53
N ASP A 245 19.59 -15.87 3.97
CA ASP A 245 18.33 -16.62 3.74
C ASP A 245 18.53 -17.84 2.83
N LEU A 246 19.32 -17.70 1.77
CA LEU A 246 19.63 -18.78 0.82
C LEU A 246 20.53 -19.83 1.47
N LYS A 247 21.55 -19.39 2.22
CA LYS A 247 22.45 -20.29 2.97
C LYS A 247 21.68 -21.14 3.98
N ASN A 248 20.71 -20.55 4.68
CA ASN A 248 19.82 -21.27 5.59
C ASN A 248 18.94 -22.33 4.89
N ARG A 249 18.79 -22.25 3.56
CA ARG A 249 18.06 -23.20 2.71
C ARG A 249 18.99 -24.16 1.96
N GLY A 250 20.29 -24.17 2.28
CA GLY A 250 21.29 -25.01 1.62
C GLY A 250 21.67 -24.55 0.21
N GLN A 251 21.46 -23.27 -0.13
CA GLN A 251 21.82 -22.70 -1.42
C GLN A 251 22.99 -21.72 -1.26
N GLU A 252 24.01 -21.85 -2.10
CA GLU A 252 25.15 -20.94 -2.14
C GLU A 252 25.08 -20.07 -3.40
N VAL A 253 25.12 -18.74 -3.20
CA VAL A 253 25.16 -17.74 -4.26
C VAL A 253 26.14 -16.64 -3.84
N SER A 254 26.92 -16.13 -4.78
CA SER A 254 27.88 -15.05 -4.49
C SER A 254 27.15 -13.75 -4.15
N LEU A 255 27.77 -12.93 -3.31
CA LEU A 255 27.22 -11.64 -2.94
C LEU A 255 27.08 -10.72 -4.16
N GLU A 256 28.09 -10.70 -5.03
CA GLU A 256 28.10 -9.92 -6.28
C GLU A 256 26.92 -10.29 -7.20
N GLN A 257 26.64 -11.58 -7.38
CA GLN A 257 25.50 -12.03 -8.18
C GLN A 257 24.18 -11.53 -7.57
N LEU A 258 24.03 -11.63 -6.24
CA LEU A 258 22.83 -11.16 -5.55
C LEU A 258 22.65 -9.64 -5.67
N GLU A 259 23.73 -8.87 -5.59
CA GLU A 259 23.68 -7.41 -5.78
C GLU A 259 23.19 -7.07 -7.19
N GLN A 260 23.72 -7.73 -8.23
CA GLN A 260 23.30 -7.52 -9.61
C GLN A 260 21.81 -7.90 -9.82
N GLU A 261 21.39 -9.06 -9.31
CA GLU A 261 20.00 -9.51 -9.40
C GLU A 261 19.04 -8.54 -8.70
N ILE A 262 19.43 -8.03 -7.54
CA ILE A 262 18.66 -7.04 -6.77
C ILE A 262 18.56 -5.72 -7.54
N GLN A 263 19.66 -5.19 -8.06
CA GLN A 263 19.67 -3.95 -8.82
C GLN A 263 18.81 -4.05 -10.09
N GLN A 264 18.94 -5.14 -10.84
CA GLN A 264 18.12 -5.38 -12.03
C GLN A 264 16.63 -5.42 -11.68
N ARG A 265 16.29 -6.05 -10.54
CA ARG A 265 14.91 -6.12 -10.08
C ARG A 265 14.38 -4.75 -9.64
N ASP A 266 15.16 -3.97 -8.91
CA ASP A 266 14.76 -2.63 -8.47
C ASP A 266 14.57 -1.69 -9.67
N LEU A 267 15.45 -1.79 -10.68
CA LEU A 267 15.29 -1.08 -11.94
C LEU A 267 13.98 -1.48 -12.60
N LYS A 268 13.75 -2.78 -12.80
CA LYS A 268 12.49 -3.29 -13.37
C LYS A 268 11.27 -2.82 -12.58
N ASP A 269 11.30 -2.80 -11.25
CA ASP A 269 10.15 -2.41 -10.43
C ASP A 269 9.90 -0.88 -10.48
N SER A 270 10.95 -0.05 -10.58
CA SER A 270 10.89 1.42 -10.56
C SER A 270 10.66 2.07 -11.93
N THR A 271 11.00 1.40 -13.04
CA THR A 271 10.81 1.90 -14.40
C THR A 271 9.55 1.38 -15.09
N ARG A 272 8.66 0.69 -14.37
CA ARG A 272 7.38 0.22 -14.93
C ARG A 272 6.51 1.40 -15.34
N ALA A 273 5.80 1.24 -16.46
CA ALA A 273 4.85 2.24 -16.94
C ALA A 273 3.66 2.42 -15.98
N VAL A 274 3.21 1.34 -15.33
CA VAL A 274 2.07 1.35 -14.40
C VAL A 274 2.54 1.05 -12.98
N ALA A 275 2.15 1.92 -12.04
CA ALA A 275 2.44 1.85 -10.61
C ALA A 275 3.91 1.47 -10.29
N PRO A 276 4.87 2.31 -10.72
CA PRO A 276 6.29 2.09 -10.45
C PRO A 276 6.57 2.13 -8.95
N LEU A 277 7.61 1.40 -8.52
CA LEU A 277 8.14 1.51 -7.15
C LEU A 277 8.64 2.94 -6.92
N ARG A 278 7.89 3.71 -6.13
CA ARG A 278 8.20 5.08 -5.72
C ARG A 278 7.65 5.35 -4.34
N LYS A 279 8.34 6.20 -3.59
CA LYS A 279 7.86 6.71 -2.31
C LYS A 279 6.68 7.64 -2.55
N ALA A 280 5.58 7.47 -1.81
CA ALA A 280 4.48 8.42 -1.81
C ALA A 280 4.93 9.76 -1.20
N ALA A 281 4.37 10.88 -1.64
CA ALA A 281 4.82 12.21 -1.19
C ALA A 281 4.72 12.40 0.34
N ASP A 282 3.73 11.74 0.95
CA ASP A 282 3.42 11.75 2.38
C ASP A 282 3.95 10.51 3.13
N ALA A 283 4.71 9.63 2.48
CA ALA A 283 5.29 8.46 3.14
C ALA A 283 6.56 8.82 3.93
N ILE A 284 6.66 8.26 5.13
CA ILE A 284 7.87 8.34 5.95
C ILE A 284 8.89 7.31 5.43
N GLU A 285 10.07 7.79 5.07
CA GLU A 285 11.17 6.93 4.64
C GLU A 285 11.91 6.38 5.87
N VAL A 286 12.15 5.07 5.89
CA VAL A 286 12.82 4.38 7.00
C VAL A 286 14.00 3.59 6.46
N GLN A 287 15.21 4.05 6.79
CA GLN A 287 16.45 3.37 6.43
C GLN A 287 16.72 2.25 7.43
N THR A 288 16.84 1.01 6.94
CA THR A 288 16.94 -0.19 7.81
C THR A 288 18.35 -0.78 7.88
N ASP A 289 19.35 -0.16 7.27
CA ASP A 289 20.76 -0.56 7.42
C ASP A 289 21.17 -0.53 8.91
N GLY A 290 21.78 -1.62 9.38
CA GLY A 290 22.27 -1.73 10.75
C GLY A 290 21.18 -1.91 11.84
N MET A 291 19.90 -1.82 11.50
CA MET A 291 18.80 -2.06 12.44
C MET A 291 18.42 -3.54 12.47
N SER A 292 18.15 -4.06 13.67
CA SER A 292 17.53 -5.36 13.86
C SER A 292 16.05 -5.34 13.47
N ILE A 293 15.48 -6.52 13.22
CA ILE A 293 14.05 -6.66 12.90
C ILE A 293 13.16 -6.10 14.02
N ALA A 294 13.55 -6.29 15.29
CA ALA A 294 12.80 -5.80 16.44
C ALA A 294 12.82 -4.26 16.48
N GLU A 295 13.99 -3.64 16.35
CA GLU A 295 14.11 -2.17 16.34
C GLU A 295 13.31 -1.53 15.21
N VAL A 296 13.34 -2.11 14.01
CA VAL A 296 12.51 -1.61 12.89
C VAL A 296 11.03 -1.78 13.24
N THR A 297 10.61 -2.93 13.79
CA THR A 297 9.20 -3.18 14.14
C THR A 297 8.70 -2.16 15.16
N ASP A 298 9.42 -1.99 16.28
CA ASP A 298 9.09 -1.04 17.34
C ASP A 298 8.99 0.38 16.80
N TYR A 299 9.93 0.77 15.93
CA TYR A 299 9.94 2.08 15.30
C TYR A 299 8.70 2.33 14.42
N LEU A 300 8.30 1.35 13.60
CA LEU A 300 7.11 1.49 12.76
C LEU A 300 5.81 1.52 13.57
N VAL A 301 5.73 0.74 14.65
CA VAL A 301 4.59 0.74 15.58
C VAL A 301 4.48 2.09 16.30
N ASN A 302 5.60 2.69 16.70
CA ASN A 302 5.60 4.02 17.30
C ASN A 302 5.12 5.10 16.30
N ILE A 303 5.55 5.04 15.04
CA ILE A 303 5.04 5.94 14.00
C ILE A 303 3.52 5.81 13.84
N TYR A 304 3.00 4.58 13.85
CA TYR A 304 1.56 4.34 13.76
C TYR A 304 0.78 5.08 14.86
N TYR A 305 1.21 4.94 16.12
CA TYR A 305 0.55 5.61 17.23
C TYR A 305 0.71 7.13 17.16
N GLN A 306 1.88 7.65 16.80
CA GLN A 306 2.11 9.09 16.66
C GLN A 306 1.22 9.73 15.58
N GLN A 307 1.00 9.05 14.46
CA GLN A 307 0.16 9.59 13.38
C GLN A 307 -1.34 9.52 13.68
N LEU A 308 -1.78 8.56 14.49
CA LEU A 308 -3.19 8.34 14.80
C LEU A 308 -3.60 8.89 16.17
N SER A 309 -2.66 9.26 17.03
CA SER A 309 -2.88 9.84 18.35
C SER A 309 -1.85 10.95 18.60
N PRO A 310 -1.91 12.07 17.85
CA PRO A 310 -0.92 13.14 17.93
C PRO A 310 -0.92 13.89 19.28
N ASP A 311 -1.89 13.62 20.16
CA ASP A 311 -2.09 14.30 21.45
C ASP A 311 -1.62 13.46 22.67
N SER A 312 -0.67 12.53 22.50
CA SER A 312 -0.03 11.77 23.61
C SER A 312 1.35 12.29 23.97
#